data_AF-A0A8K1P7V1-F1
#
_entry.id   AF-A0A8K1P7V1-F1
#
_cell.length_a   1.000
_cell.length_b   1.000
_cell.length_c   1.000
_cell.angle_alpha   90.00
_cell.angle_beta   90.00
_cell.angle_gamma   90.00
#
_symmetry.space_group_name_H-M   'P 1'
#
loop_
_entity.id
_entity.type
_entity.pdbx_description
1 polymer ?
#
loop_
_entity_poly.entity_id
_entity_poly.type
_entity_poly.pdbx_seq_one_letter_code
_entity_poly.pdbx_strand_id
1 'polypeptide(L)'
;MWKMRLVHDSSSMTFLALVSAGLYSLSAVDAVHNSRHGHSPSPLANSFAALKATTLASDSAPNPFLEEPYATYMARFNIPKVHGAGIFVDLAHEKDVDGKRYREAGGRCPVFGKFIELYQPQNNPLYKNNFLENVPTASQSKAAGRPLPGGFNNGMLLTDKTPYSPMSVAKLKTYPQLTAKTDLGKCAQMSYMTTAGKNSQYRYTFVYDSQKHLCYFLLITMQRMMGERYCSKNNVPPGLTWYCFEPKKSASENTHLVYGSSYVGEDPDAWETNCPNKAVAHAVFGVWENGQCVEHRNLPNAQIEKVNSKEECWELVFKNPGVASDHPVSESENVGTVGYYFPLPAENQPKSGGQGVNYASYYGGVKSECVLSSVIPTCLVPTSIGTAYTALGGLEEEPMPACAASFPESRSECDPQTCTATLTICQEGKLVTNQVECLPADARKCAGRGEEGGGPPIVLLSVVGGVLLVLLVGAAGAVYYRRTSTPAPLAEEERKEFIQDQAATRRRRQRQSDLVQQAEPSFWEEAADADPDTADDNTHVLVDQDF
;
A
#
# COMPACT_ATOMS: atom_id res chain seq x y z
N MET A 1 27.45 -64.30 -4.04
CA MET A 1 27.22 -65.64 -3.42
C MET A 1 26.32 -65.46 -2.21
N TRP A 2 25.05 -65.90 -2.35
CA TRP A 2 24.11 -66.42 -1.34
C TRP A 2 24.06 -65.74 0.05
N LYS A 3 22.90 -65.26 0.54
CA LYS A 3 21.76 -66.12 0.90
C LYS A 3 20.45 -65.32 1.05
N MET A 4 19.40 -65.80 0.39
CA MET A 4 17.99 -65.51 0.64
C MET A 4 17.50 -66.12 1.97
N ARG A 5 16.46 -65.50 2.56
CA ARG A 5 15.35 -66.23 3.19
C ARG A 5 14.04 -65.43 3.08
N LEU A 6 13.12 -65.97 2.29
CA LEU A 6 11.66 -65.75 2.28
C LEU A 6 11.01 -66.66 3.34
N VAL A 7 9.92 -66.18 3.98
CA VAL A 7 8.63 -66.86 4.33
C VAL A 7 7.69 -65.74 4.86
N HIS A 8 6.66 -65.27 4.14
CA HIS A 8 5.23 -65.71 4.02
C HIS A 8 4.34 -65.59 5.29
N ASP A 9 3.36 -64.67 5.25
CA ASP A 9 1.87 -64.84 5.43
C ASP A 9 1.22 -63.54 5.96
N SER A 10 0.32 -62.85 5.24
CA SER A 10 -1.10 -63.14 4.94
C SER A 10 -2.07 -62.62 6.01
N SER A 11 -2.80 -61.53 5.71
CA SER A 11 -4.23 -61.36 6.05
C SER A 11 -4.81 -60.11 5.37
N SER A 12 -5.77 -60.38 4.48
CA SER A 12 -6.63 -59.45 3.75
C SER A 12 -7.73 -58.86 4.64
N MET A 13 -8.18 -57.64 4.35
CA MET A 13 -9.60 -57.31 4.46
C MET A 13 -10.02 -56.22 3.46
N THR A 14 -10.87 -56.65 2.54
CA THR A 14 -11.53 -55.95 1.45
C THR A 14 -12.74 -55.17 1.99
N PHE A 15 -13.06 -53.99 1.44
CA PHE A 15 -14.44 -53.51 1.38
C PHE A 15 -14.76 -52.86 0.04
N LEU A 16 -15.96 -53.20 -0.44
CA LEU A 16 -16.48 -53.10 -1.79
C LEU A 16 -16.68 -51.67 -2.33
N ALA A 17 -16.50 -51.57 -3.65
CA ALA A 17 -17.04 -50.54 -4.52
C ALA A 17 -18.52 -50.81 -4.86
N LEU A 18 -19.28 -49.75 -5.12
CA LEU A 18 -20.53 -49.78 -5.88
C LEU A 18 -20.45 -48.72 -6.99
N VAL A 19 -20.45 -49.21 -8.23
CA VAL A 19 -20.56 -48.46 -9.48
C VAL A 19 -21.92 -48.79 -10.10
N SER A 20 -22.60 -47.78 -10.63
CA SER A 20 -23.66 -47.90 -11.65
C SER A 20 -23.45 -46.71 -12.59
N ALA A 21 -22.80 -46.85 -13.75
CA ALA A 21 -23.20 -47.52 -14.99
C ALA A 21 -24.30 -46.78 -15.77
N GLY A 22 -23.88 -46.14 -16.86
CA GLY A 22 -24.56 -46.25 -18.16
C GLY A 22 -24.40 -45.00 -19.04
N LEU A 23 -23.57 -45.07 -20.09
CA LEU A 23 -23.92 -45.41 -21.49
C LEU A 23 -24.10 -44.09 -22.29
N TYR A 24 -23.58 -43.82 -23.49
CA TYR A 24 -22.97 -44.58 -24.58
C TYR A 24 -22.23 -43.54 -25.48
N SER A 25 -21.04 -43.91 -25.99
CA SER A 25 -20.50 -43.77 -27.38
C SER A 25 -20.95 -42.60 -28.31
N LEU A 26 -20.17 -41.99 -29.20
CA LEU A 26 -19.04 -42.43 -30.04
C LEU A 26 -18.35 -41.19 -30.67
N SER A 27 -17.09 -41.40 -31.03
CA SER A 27 -16.17 -40.62 -31.86
C SER A 27 -16.72 -40.20 -33.24
N ALA A 28 -16.28 -39.05 -33.76
CA ALA A 28 -15.33 -38.99 -34.89
C ALA A 28 -15.12 -37.54 -35.39
N VAL A 29 -13.86 -37.29 -35.72
CA VAL A 29 -13.31 -36.12 -36.42
C VAL A 29 -13.61 -36.26 -37.91
N ASP A 30 -13.96 -35.17 -38.60
CA ASP A 30 -13.38 -34.87 -39.91
C ASP A 30 -13.58 -33.42 -40.33
N ALA A 31 -12.56 -32.91 -41.00
CA ALA A 31 -12.42 -31.55 -41.50
C ALA A 31 -12.70 -31.50 -43.03
N VAL A 32 -12.75 -30.27 -43.55
CA VAL A 32 -12.36 -29.83 -44.92
C VAL A 32 -13.48 -29.36 -45.87
N HIS A 33 -13.27 -28.11 -46.30
CA HIS A 33 -13.59 -27.42 -47.56
C HIS A 33 -14.99 -26.88 -47.92
N ASN A 34 -15.01 -25.53 -47.94
CA ASN A 34 -15.19 -24.61 -49.08
C ASN A 34 -16.49 -24.53 -49.90
N SER A 35 -16.94 -23.27 -49.96
CA SER A 35 -17.35 -22.51 -51.15
C SER A 35 -18.78 -22.60 -51.70
N ARG A 36 -19.46 -21.46 -51.47
CA ARG A 36 -20.15 -20.58 -52.44
C ARG A 36 -21.50 -20.98 -53.06
N HIS A 37 -22.35 -19.92 -53.09
CA HIS A 37 -23.53 -19.62 -53.91
C HIS A 37 -24.92 -20.09 -53.43
N GLY A 38 -25.59 -19.20 -52.69
CA GLY A 38 -26.75 -18.44 -53.16
C GLY A 38 -28.00 -19.19 -53.64
N HIS A 39 -29.08 -19.10 -52.86
CA HIS A 39 -30.42 -18.68 -53.30
C HIS A 39 -31.37 -18.56 -52.09
N SER A 40 -32.04 -17.42 -51.96
CA SER A 40 -33.26 -17.28 -51.13
C SER A 40 -34.44 -17.90 -51.88
N PRO A 41 -35.41 -18.51 -51.16
CA PRO A 41 -36.61 -17.74 -50.84
C PRO A 41 -37.13 -17.97 -49.40
N SER A 42 -37.66 -16.90 -48.81
CA SER A 42 -38.44 -16.84 -47.56
C SER A 42 -39.82 -17.53 -47.71
N PRO A 43 -40.73 -17.50 -46.72
CA PRO A 43 -40.57 -17.53 -45.26
C PRO A 43 -41.49 -18.60 -44.62
N LEU A 44 -41.08 -19.23 -43.52
CA LEU A 44 -42.04 -19.84 -42.59
C LEU A 44 -41.72 -19.39 -41.17
N ALA A 45 -42.69 -18.67 -40.62
CA ALA A 45 -42.73 -18.18 -39.27
C ALA A 45 -42.58 -19.34 -38.28
N ASN A 46 -41.65 -19.19 -37.34
CA ASN A 46 -41.78 -19.83 -36.03
C ASN A 46 -41.30 -18.86 -34.96
N SER A 47 -42.30 -18.41 -34.22
CA SER A 47 -42.22 -17.56 -33.04
C SER A 47 -41.35 -18.24 -31.97
N PHE A 48 -40.16 -17.70 -31.74
CA PHE A 48 -39.49 -17.85 -30.45
C PHE A 48 -39.59 -16.51 -29.73
N ALA A 49 -40.43 -16.52 -28.70
CA ALA A 49 -40.51 -15.47 -27.70
C ALA A 49 -39.10 -15.27 -27.12
N ALA A 50 -38.48 -14.15 -27.48
CA ALA A 50 -37.33 -13.65 -26.76
C ALA A 50 -37.80 -13.35 -25.34
N LEU A 51 -37.34 -14.16 -24.38
CA LEU A 51 -37.25 -13.72 -22.99
C LEU A 51 -36.31 -12.51 -23.00
N LYS A 52 -36.88 -11.31 -23.11
CA LYS A 52 -36.23 -10.09 -22.64
C LYS A 52 -36.06 -10.30 -21.14
N ALA A 53 -34.86 -10.69 -20.73
CA ALA A 53 -34.40 -10.43 -19.39
C ALA A 53 -34.47 -8.91 -19.22
N THR A 54 -35.54 -8.44 -18.57
CA THR A 54 -35.61 -7.08 -18.05
C THR A 54 -34.57 -7.02 -16.95
N THR A 55 -33.32 -6.75 -17.32
CA THR A 55 -32.36 -6.18 -16.39
C THR A 55 -32.99 -4.87 -15.94
N LEU A 56 -33.50 -4.85 -14.71
CA LEU A 56 -33.68 -3.63 -13.95
C LEU A 56 -32.28 -3.02 -13.85
N ALA A 57 -31.91 -2.25 -14.88
CA ALA A 57 -30.87 -1.26 -14.75
C ALA A 57 -31.38 -0.34 -13.64
N SER A 58 -30.68 -0.37 -12.50
CA SER A 58 -30.80 0.69 -11.51
C SER A 58 -30.60 2.00 -12.27
N ASP A 59 -31.65 2.83 -12.33
CA ASP A 59 -31.65 4.22 -12.80
C ASP A 59 -30.81 5.12 -11.86
N SER A 60 -29.66 4.63 -11.40
CA SER A 60 -28.70 5.43 -10.64
C SER A 60 -28.02 6.37 -11.61
N ALA A 61 -28.17 7.68 -11.39
CA ALA A 61 -27.53 8.72 -12.18
C ALA A 61 -26.03 8.41 -12.38
N PRO A 62 -25.49 8.58 -13.61
CA PRO A 62 -24.09 8.28 -13.90
C PRO A 62 -23.16 9.09 -12.98
N ASN A 63 -22.04 8.50 -12.59
CA ASN A 63 -21.08 9.16 -11.71
C ASN A 63 -20.27 10.21 -12.49
N PRO A 64 -20.48 11.52 -12.27
CA PRO A 64 -19.80 12.56 -13.02
C PRO A 64 -18.28 12.55 -12.81
N PHE A 65 -17.80 12.04 -11.68
CA PHE A 65 -16.36 11.95 -11.38
C PHE A 65 -15.61 10.91 -12.23
N LEU A 66 -16.33 9.98 -12.85
CA LEU A 66 -15.77 8.98 -13.76
C LEU A 66 -15.96 9.35 -15.24
N GLU A 67 -16.45 10.57 -15.51
CA GLU A 67 -16.55 11.15 -16.83
C GLU A 67 -15.51 12.27 -17.01
N GLU A 68 -15.17 12.60 -18.27
CA GLU A 68 -14.27 13.72 -18.55
C GLU A 68 -14.91 15.05 -18.10
N PRO A 69 -14.14 15.99 -17.51
CA PRO A 69 -12.67 15.99 -17.39
C PRO A 69 -12.10 15.34 -16.10
N TYR A 70 -12.92 14.72 -15.26
CA TYR A 70 -12.50 14.26 -13.92
C TYR A 70 -11.99 12.82 -13.90
N ALA A 71 -12.41 12.01 -14.88
CA ALA A 71 -12.10 10.58 -14.95
C ALA A 71 -10.60 10.30 -14.79
N THR A 72 -9.75 11.07 -15.48
CA THR A 72 -8.29 10.95 -15.40
C THR A 72 -7.77 11.25 -13.99
N TYR A 73 -8.28 12.31 -13.34
CA TYR A 73 -7.91 12.66 -11.97
C TYR A 73 -8.35 11.59 -10.96
N MET A 74 -9.54 11.01 -11.12
CA MET A 74 -10.02 9.97 -10.21
C MET A 74 -9.37 8.61 -10.44
N ALA A 75 -8.98 8.30 -11.68
CA ALA A 75 -8.35 7.04 -12.04
C ALA A 75 -7.07 6.76 -11.25
N ARG A 76 -6.31 7.81 -10.88
CA ARG A 76 -5.08 7.67 -10.09
C ARG A 76 -5.29 7.12 -8.68
N PHE A 77 -6.50 7.21 -8.15
CA PHE A 77 -6.83 6.64 -6.84
C PHE A 77 -7.21 5.16 -6.92
N ASN A 78 -7.33 4.57 -8.11
CA ASN A 78 -7.52 3.13 -8.24
C ASN A 78 -6.18 2.39 -8.08
N ILE A 79 -5.68 2.33 -6.83
CA ILE A 79 -4.37 1.78 -6.45
C ILE A 79 -4.16 0.34 -6.97
N PRO A 80 -5.11 -0.59 -6.87
CA PRO A 80 -4.95 -1.92 -7.47
C PRO A 80 -4.67 -1.87 -8.98
N LYS A 81 -5.25 -0.92 -9.70
CA LYS A 81 -5.05 -0.74 -11.13
C LYS A 81 -3.75 -0.01 -11.47
N VAL A 82 -3.45 1.08 -10.78
CA VAL A 82 -2.31 1.96 -11.16
C VAL A 82 -0.99 1.55 -10.53
N HIS A 83 -1.01 0.95 -9.34
CA HIS A 83 0.19 0.51 -8.62
C HIS A 83 0.37 -1.01 -8.73
N GLY A 84 -0.69 -1.79 -8.47
CA GLY A 84 -0.74 -3.23 -8.73
C GLY A 84 0.13 -4.14 -7.85
N ALA A 85 0.67 -3.64 -6.74
CA ALA A 85 1.54 -4.39 -5.83
C ALA A 85 1.32 -3.98 -4.36
N GLY A 86 2.02 -4.63 -3.42
CA GLY A 86 2.01 -4.20 -2.02
C GLY A 86 2.67 -2.83 -1.83
N ILE A 87 2.19 -2.05 -0.87
CA ILE A 87 2.65 -0.69 -0.58
C ILE A 87 3.59 -0.68 0.62
N PHE A 88 3.14 -1.29 1.73
CA PHE A 88 3.94 -1.39 2.95
C PHE A 88 5.17 -2.26 2.67
N VAL A 89 4.95 -3.52 2.25
CA VAL A 89 5.97 -4.37 1.65
C VAL A 89 5.57 -4.69 0.20
N ASP A 90 6.41 -4.32 -0.76
CA ASP A 90 6.23 -4.59 -2.19
C ASP A 90 7.13 -5.75 -2.62
N LEU A 91 6.55 -6.90 -2.95
CA LEU A 91 7.27 -8.09 -3.45
C LEU A 91 6.39 -8.87 -4.44
N ALA A 92 5.71 -8.15 -5.34
CA ALA A 92 4.69 -8.69 -6.22
C ALA A 92 5.25 -9.62 -7.32
N HIS A 93 6.47 -9.37 -7.77
CA HIS A 93 7.10 -10.13 -8.84
C HIS A 93 8.04 -11.21 -8.32
N GLU A 94 8.44 -12.11 -9.21
CA GLU A 94 9.47 -13.12 -8.97
C GLU A 94 10.39 -13.18 -10.18
N LYS A 95 11.70 -13.25 -9.93
CA LYS A 95 12.75 -13.33 -10.95
C LYS A 95 13.81 -14.35 -10.56
N ASP A 96 14.37 -14.98 -11.57
CA ASP A 96 15.47 -15.91 -11.40
C ASP A 96 16.81 -15.14 -11.42
N VAL A 97 17.66 -15.43 -10.44
CA VAL A 97 19.05 -14.96 -10.32
C VAL A 97 19.91 -16.18 -10.11
N ASP A 98 20.83 -16.46 -11.03
CA ASP A 98 21.76 -17.58 -10.97
C ASP A 98 21.10 -18.94 -10.67
N GLY A 99 19.97 -19.20 -11.33
CA GLY A 99 19.22 -20.46 -11.20
C GLY A 99 18.34 -20.57 -9.95
N LYS A 100 18.27 -19.52 -9.12
CA LYS A 100 17.39 -19.46 -7.95
C LYS A 100 16.36 -18.34 -8.09
N ARG A 101 15.11 -18.64 -7.72
CA ARG A 101 14.02 -17.68 -7.79
C ARG A 101 13.98 -16.80 -6.55
N TYR A 102 13.77 -15.50 -6.75
CA TYR A 102 13.65 -14.49 -5.73
C TYR A 102 12.42 -13.64 -5.98
N ARG A 103 11.83 -13.08 -4.92
CA ARG A 103 10.78 -12.08 -5.06
C ARG A 103 11.38 -10.72 -5.33
N GLU A 104 10.67 -9.94 -6.12
CA GLU A 104 11.08 -8.63 -6.60
C GLU A 104 9.94 -7.62 -6.37
N ALA A 105 10.28 -6.38 -6.02
CA ALA A 105 9.31 -5.30 -5.96
C ALA A 105 8.71 -5.05 -7.36
N GLY A 106 7.40 -4.88 -7.45
CA GLY A 106 6.66 -4.79 -8.73
C GLY A 106 5.76 -3.56 -8.87
N GLY A 107 5.65 -2.72 -7.84
CA GLY A 107 4.74 -1.59 -7.80
C GLY A 107 5.09 -0.51 -8.82
N ARG A 108 4.09 -0.04 -9.57
CA ARG A 108 4.24 0.94 -10.67
C ARG A 108 4.13 2.40 -10.24
N CYS A 109 3.84 2.65 -8.97
CA CYS A 109 3.78 3.98 -8.39
C CYS A 109 4.86 4.19 -7.33
N PRO A 110 5.49 5.38 -7.27
CA PRO A 110 6.36 5.76 -6.17
C PRO A 110 5.60 5.86 -4.85
N VAL A 111 6.31 5.62 -3.74
CA VAL A 111 5.79 5.70 -2.37
C VAL A 111 6.51 6.82 -1.64
N PHE A 112 5.83 7.96 -1.49
CA PHE A 112 6.38 9.18 -0.92
C PHE A 112 6.49 9.10 0.60
N GLY A 113 7.65 9.46 1.14
CA GLY A 113 7.98 9.43 2.56
C GLY A 113 8.26 8.04 3.12
N LYS A 114 8.21 6.98 2.30
CA LYS A 114 8.55 5.63 2.75
C LYS A 114 10.07 5.50 2.93
N PHE A 115 10.46 5.01 4.11
CA PHE A 115 11.83 4.60 4.41
C PHE A 115 11.82 3.28 5.18
N ILE A 116 12.99 2.67 5.36
CA ILE A 116 13.14 1.48 6.19
C ILE A 116 13.77 1.89 7.53
N GLU A 117 13.02 1.72 8.61
CA GLU A 117 13.53 1.90 9.97
C GLU A 117 14.40 0.70 10.34
N LEU A 118 15.63 0.96 10.80
CA LEU A 118 16.54 -0.07 11.26
C LEU A 118 16.59 -0.08 12.79
N TYR A 119 16.66 -1.27 13.38
CA TYR A 119 16.79 -1.46 14.83
C TYR A 119 18.17 -1.97 15.22
N GLN A 120 19.23 -1.34 14.70
CA GLN A 120 20.62 -1.64 15.05
C GLN A 120 20.96 -1.15 16.47
N PRO A 121 22.04 -1.66 17.09
CA PRO A 121 22.48 -1.20 18.41
C PRO A 121 22.60 0.32 18.50
N GLN A 122 21.98 0.90 19.53
CA GLN A 122 22.08 2.32 19.83
C GLN A 122 23.42 2.65 20.49
N ASN A 123 23.89 3.89 20.34
CA ASN A 123 25.11 4.40 20.98
C ASN A 123 26.40 3.61 20.64
N ASN A 124 26.42 2.94 19.49
CA ASN A 124 27.60 2.26 18.98
C ASN A 124 28.02 2.91 17.65
N PRO A 125 29.25 3.47 17.55
CA PRO A 125 29.67 4.22 16.36
C PRO A 125 29.78 3.39 15.08
N LEU A 126 29.75 2.05 15.19
CA LEU A 126 29.73 1.15 14.04
C LEU A 126 28.34 1.05 13.37
N TYR A 127 27.29 1.55 14.04
CA TYR A 127 25.91 1.46 13.56
C TYR A 127 25.30 2.85 13.45
N LYS A 128 24.89 3.19 12.24
CA LYS A 128 24.33 4.51 11.93
C LYS A 128 22.81 4.54 11.95
N ASN A 129 22.14 3.37 12.01
CA ASN A 129 20.68 3.26 11.93
C ASN A 129 20.09 4.00 10.72
N ASN A 130 20.77 3.92 9.58
CA ASN A 130 20.34 4.56 8.33
C ASN A 130 20.41 3.54 7.19
N PHE A 131 19.27 3.20 6.63
CA PHE A 131 19.17 2.22 5.54
C PHE A 131 19.78 2.70 4.22
N LEU A 132 20.03 4.00 4.05
CA LEU A 132 20.73 4.55 2.87
C LEU A 132 22.26 4.38 2.94
N GLU A 133 22.79 3.90 4.07
CA GLU A 133 24.20 3.50 4.15
C GLU A 133 24.45 2.26 3.30
N ASN A 134 25.69 2.11 2.83
CA ASN A 134 26.08 0.94 2.04
C ASN A 134 25.89 -0.33 2.84
N VAL A 135 25.58 -1.41 2.13
CA VAL A 135 25.80 -2.76 2.67
C VAL A 135 27.23 -2.87 3.20
N PRO A 136 27.44 -3.55 4.34
CA PRO A 136 28.75 -3.57 4.98
C PRO A 136 29.73 -4.39 4.16
N THR A 137 31.00 -3.96 4.15
CA THR A 137 32.09 -4.80 3.63
C THR A 137 32.36 -5.98 4.56
N ALA A 138 33.11 -6.97 4.08
CA ALA A 138 33.56 -8.09 4.91
C ALA A 138 34.37 -7.61 6.14
N SER A 139 35.24 -6.61 5.98
CA SER A 139 36.03 -6.04 7.08
C SER A 139 35.17 -5.32 8.10
N GLN A 140 34.17 -4.55 7.66
CA GLN A 140 33.22 -3.88 8.56
C GLN A 140 32.37 -4.90 9.33
N SER A 141 31.88 -5.93 8.64
CA SER A 141 31.11 -7.01 9.24
C SER A 141 31.93 -7.74 10.32
N LYS A 142 33.20 -8.06 10.03
CA LYS A 142 34.11 -8.68 11.00
C LYS A 142 34.39 -7.79 12.21
N ALA A 143 34.54 -6.49 12.01
CA ALA A 143 34.81 -5.54 13.08
C ALA A 143 33.60 -5.33 14.01
N ALA A 144 32.39 -5.27 13.45
CA ALA A 144 31.16 -5.05 14.23
C ALA A 144 30.61 -6.32 14.87
N GLY A 145 30.86 -7.49 14.27
CA GLY A 145 30.31 -8.77 14.72
C GLY A 145 28.84 -8.92 14.34
N ARG A 146 27.98 -9.17 15.33
CA ARG A 146 26.54 -9.37 15.15
C ARG A 146 25.74 -8.35 15.99
N PRO A 147 24.66 -7.77 15.45
CA PRO A 147 24.18 -7.90 14.06
C PRO A 147 25.09 -7.20 13.05
N LEU A 148 24.83 -7.35 11.75
CA LEU A 148 25.61 -6.69 10.69
C LEU A 148 25.53 -5.15 10.80
N PRO A 149 26.61 -4.41 10.52
CA PRO A 149 26.57 -2.95 10.40
C PRO A 149 26.05 -2.53 9.02
N GLY A 150 26.11 -1.23 8.72
CA GLY A 150 25.75 -0.69 7.40
C GLY A 150 24.24 -0.56 7.18
N GLY A 151 23.86 -0.36 5.92
CA GLY A 151 22.48 -0.22 5.46
C GLY A 151 22.19 -1.10 4.25
N PHE A 152 21.30 -0.63 3.38
CA PHE A 152 20.76 -1.40 2.25
C PHE A 152 21.32 -0.94 0.90
N ASN A 153 22.03 0.19 0.87
CA ASN A 153 22.49 0.80 -0.37
C ASN A 153 23.56 -0.06 -1.08
N ASN A 154 23.50 -0.11 -2.40
CA ASN A 154 24.47 -0.84 -3.19
C ASN A 154 25.84 -0.14 -3.18
N GLY A 155 26.83 -0.73 -2.50
CA GLY A 155 28.18 -0.22 -2.40
C GLY A 155 29.11 -0.56 -3.58
N MET A 156 28.59 -1.18 -4.65
CA MET A 156 29.38 -1.54 -5.83
C MET A 156 29.92 -0.31 -6.56
N LEU A 157 31.03 -0.50 -7.26
CA LEU A 157 31.66 0.54 -8.09
C LEU A 157 31.40 0.26 -9.57
N LEU A 158 31.30 1.32 -10.34
CA LEU A 158 31.34 1.28 -11.80
C LEU A 158 32.77 1.01 -12.29
N THR A 159 32.92 0.76 -13.59
CA THR A 159 34.23 0.52 -14.25
C THR A 159 35.21 1.69 -14.08
N ASP A 160 34.71 2.91 -13.98
CA ASP A 160 35.48 4.13 -13.69
C ASP A 160 35.83 4.31 -12.20
N LYS A 161 35.55 3.30 -11.36
CA LYS A 161 35.72 3.28 -9.90
C LYS A 161 34.85 4.28 -9.14
N THR A 162 33.88 4.91 -9.79
CA THR A 162 32.90 5.75 -9.09
C THR A 162 31.79 4.89 -8.47
N PRO A 163 31.15 5.35 -7.37
CA PRO A 163 30.04 4.61 -6.78
C PRO A 163 28.91 4.39 -7.79
N TYR A 164 28.41 3.16 -7.85
CA TYR A 164 27.15 2.86 -8.54
C TYR A 164 25.97 3.48 -7.77
N SER A 165 26.02 3.50 -6.44
CA SER A 165 24.98 4.12 -5.63
C SER A 165 25.54 4.80 -4.37
N PRO A 166 25.04 5.99 -3.97
CA PRO A 166 24.07 6.80 -4.70
C PRO A 166 24.66 7.46 -5.96
N MET A 167 23.82 7.70 -6.95
CA MET A 167 24.13 8.57 -8.08
C MET A 167 23.45 9.93 -7.91
N SER A 168 24.14 11.01 -8.28
CA SER A 168 23.48 12.33 -8.37
C SER A 168 22.60 12.40 -9.60
N VAL A 169 21.50 13.16 -9.51
CA VAL A 169 20.67 13.50 -10.67
C VAL A 169 21.50 14.16 -11.78
N ALA A 170 22.48 14.98 -11.42
CA ALA A 170 23.39 15.60 -12.39
C ALA A 170 24.17 14.53 -13.20
N LYS A 171 24.63 13.47 -12.56
CA LYS A 171 25.24 12.31 -13.22
C LYS A 171 24.20 11.55 -14.05
N LEU A 172 22.99 11.32 -13.53
CA LEU A 172 21.93 10.67 -14.31
C LEU A 172 21.62 11.43 -15.62
N LYS A 173 21.66 12.77 -15.59
CA LYS A 173 21.46 13.61 -16.78
C LYS A 173 22.54 13.46 -17.86
N THR A 174 23.70 12.88 -17.54
CA THR A 174 24.75 12.64 -18.55
C THR A 174 24.52 11.37 -19.36
N TYR A 175 23.60 10.50 -18.95
CA TYR A 175 23.27 9.26 -19.66
C TYR A 175 22.23 9.52 -20.76
N PRO A 176 22.61 9.49 -22.05
CA PRO A 176 21.69 9.83 -23.16
C PRO A 176 20.51 8.86 -23.30
N GLN A 177 20.64 7.63 -22.80
CA GLN A 177 19.58 6.63 -22.80
C GLN A 177 18.45 6.92 -21.81
N LEU A 178 18.68 7.79 -20.82
CA LEU A 178 17.64 8.16 -19.87
C LEU A 178 16.75 9.26 -20.44
N THR A 179 15.63 8.85 -21.03
CA THR A 179 14.64 9.71 -21.68
C THR A 179 13.67 10.40 -20.72
N ALA A 180 13.59 9.96 -19.47
CA ALA A 180 12.70 10.55 -18.47
C ALA A 180 12.96 12.06 -18.29
N LYS A 181 11.90 12.83 -18.10
CA LYS A 181 11.94 14.29 -17.96
C LYS A 181 12.17 14.71 -16.51
N THR A 182 11.58 13.97 -15.58
CA THR A 182 11.68 14.26 -14.14
C THR A 182 12.94 13.65 -13.52
N ASP A 183 13.43 14.27 -12.45
CA ASP A 183 14.57 13.74 -11.70
C ASP A 183 14.24 12.37 -11.07
N LEU A 184 13.02 12.20 -10.53
CA LEU A 184 12.55 10.91 -10.02
C LEU A 184 12.38 9.88 -11.14
N GLY A 185 11.85 10.28 -12.30
CA GLY A 185 11.72 9.41 -13.46
C GLY A 185 13.08 8.92 -13.96
N LYS A 186 14.10 9.79 -14.00
CA LYS A 186 15.48 9.37 -14.32
C LYS A 186 16.03 8.38 -13.31
N CYS A 187 15.73 8.59 -12.03
CA CYS A 187 16.07 7.65 -10.94
C CYS A 187 15.47 6.27 -11.19
N ALA A 188 14.17 6.22 -11.42
CA ALA A 188 13.42 5.00 -11.64
C ALA A 188 13.87 4.29 -12.92
N GLN A 189 14.06 5.04 -14.02
CA GLN A 189 14.51 4.52 -15.31
C GLN A 189 15.90 3.90 -15.21
N MET A 190 16.85 4.55 -14.51
CA MET A 190 18.17 3.96 -14.27
C MET A 190 18.06 2.64 -13.49
N SER A 191 17.18 2.58 -12.47
CA SER A 191 16.89 1.34 -11.73
C SER A 191 16.29 0.25 -12.62
N TYR A 192 15.44 0.62 -13.58
CA TYR A 192 14.82 -0.30 -14.54
C TYR A 192 15.82 -0.88 -15.55
N MET A 193 16.78 -0.06 -15.98
CA MET A 193 17.83 -0.44 -16.93
C MET A 193 19.01 -1.19 -16.31
N THR A 194 18.96 -1.45 -15.00
CA THR A 194 20.04 -2.11 -14.27
C THR A 194 19.56 -3.39 -13.62
N THR A 195 20.26 -4.49 -13.89
CA THR A 195 19.94 -5.81 -13.35
C THR A 195 21.00 -6.31 -12.37
N ALA A 196 20.64 -7.32 -11.57
CA ALA A 196 21.50 -7.88 -10.54
C ALA A 196 22.65 -8.76 -11.05
N GLY A 197 22.79 -8.94 -12.37
CA GLY A 197 23.86 -9.73 -12.97
C GLY A 197 23.62 -9.99 -14.45
N LYS A 198 24.66 -10.48 -15.15
CA LYS A 198 24.65 -10.61 -16.63
C LYS A 198 23.51 -11.45 -17.20
N ASN A 199 23.05 -12.45 -16.45
CA ASN A 199 22.00 -13.38 -16.86
C ASN A 199 20.73 -13.23 -16.01
N SER A 200 20.61 -12.13 -15.26
CA SER A 200 19.49 -11.87 -14.36
C SER A 200 18.57 -10.82 -14.95
N GLN A 201 17.26 -11.02 -14.76
CA GLN A 201 16.25 -10.00 -15.02
C GLN A 201 15.79 -9.30 -13.73
N TYR A 202 16.43 -9.63 -12.60
CA TYR A 202 16.13 -9.04 -11.30
C TYR A 202 16.65 -7.61 -11.26
N ARG A 203 15.79 -6.66 -10.91
CA ARG A 203 16.09 -5.23 -10.86
C ARG A 203 16.03 -4.74 -9.43
N TYR A 204 16.95 -3.83 -9.11
CA TYR A 204 17.01 -3.24 -7.78
C TYR A 204 15.86 -2.25 -7.55
N THR A 205 15.44 -2.15 -6.29
CA THR A 205 14.53 -1.10 -5.83
C THR A 205 15.30 0.21 -5.69
N PHE A 206 14.66 1.35 -5.97
CA PHE A 206 15.29 2.66 -5.82
C PHE A 206 14.71 3.48 -4.66
N VAL A 207 15.52 4.42 -4.17
CA VAL A 207 15.08 5.53 -3.34
C VAL A 207 15.59 6.83 -3.92
N TYR A 208 14.69 7.77 -4.17
CA TYR A 208 15.05 9.12 -4.56
C TYR A 208 15.02 10.03 -3.34
N ASP A 209 16.15 10.66 -3.02
CA ASP A 209 16.27 11.73 -2.03
C ASP A 209 16.11 13.07 -2.77
N SER A 210 14.90 13.62 -2.70
CA SER A 210 14.57 14.88 -3.38
C SER A 210 15.26 16.10 -2.77
N GLN A 211 15.68 16.02 -1.51
CA GLN A 211 16.39 17.12 -0.84
C GLN A 211 17.85 17.19 -1.28
N LYS A 212 18.50 16.04 -1.49
CA LYS A 212 19.91 15.96 -1.92
C LYS A 212 20.07 15.75 -3.42
N HIS A 213 18.97 15.52 -4.14
CA HIS A 213 18.98 15.12 -5.55
C HIS A 213 19.87 13.89 -5.80
N LEU A 214 19.71 12.88 -4.94
CA LEU A 214 20.46 11.62 -4.99
C LEU A 214 19.52 10.44 -5.24
N CYS A 215 19.99 9.51 -6.04
CA CYS A 215 19.34 8.25 -6.38
C CYS A 215 20.09 7.10 -5.78
N TYR A 216 19.42 6.36 -4.89
CA TYR A 216 19.94 5.17 -4.26
C TYR A 216 19.33 3.94 -4.92
N PHE A 217 20.15 2.96 -5.25
CA PHE A 217 19.75 1.65 -5.74
C PHE A 217 20.07 0.62 -4.65
N LEU A 218 19.05 0.01 -4.09
CA LEU A 218 19.19 -0.83 -2.89
C LEU A 218 19.58 -2.26 -3.28
N LEU A 219 20.71 -2.74 -2.75
CA LEU A 219 21.13 -4.13 -2.89
C LEU A 219 20.24 -5.04 -2.03
N ILE A 220 19.90 -4.59 -0.82
CA ILE A 220 18.94 -5.27 0.05
C ILE A 220 17.54 -4.81 -0.34
N THR A 221 16.75 -5.74 -0.86
CA THR A 221 15.37 -5.50 -1.31
C THR A 221 14.32 -6.03 -0.33
N MET A 222 14.77 -6.73 0.73
CA MET A 222 13.94 -7.02 1.89
C MET A 222 13.46 -5.70 2.51
N GLN A 223 12.18 -5.63 2.83
CA GLN A 223 11.56 -4.41 3.38
C GLN A 223 11.11 -4.59 4.83
N ARG A 224 10.87 -5.82 5.25
CA ARG A 224 10.46 -6.16 6.62
C ARG A 224 11.14 -7.43 7.10
N MET A 225 11.68 -7.38 8.31
CA MET A 225 12.12 -8.53 9.10
C MET A 225 11.97 -8.20 10.59
N MET A 226 11.09 -8.92 11.27
CA MET A 226 10.72 -8.78 12.67
C MET A 226 10.71 -10.15 13.38
N GLY A 227 10.68 -10.10 14.71
CA GLY A 227 10.61 -11.29 15.55
C GLY A 227 11.97 -11.77 16.03
N GLU A 228 12.03 -12.04 17.33
CA GLU A 228 13.26 -12.38 18.07
C GLU A 228 13.94 -13.68 17.63
N ARG A 229 13.28 -14.49 16.78
CA ARG A 229 13.90 -15.69 16.20
C ARG A 229 14.75 -15.38 14.97
N TYR A 230 14.47 -14.26 14.30
CA TYR A 230 15.01 -13.96 12.97
C TYR A 230 15.95 -12.76 13.01
N CYS A 231 15.63 -11.77 13.84
CA CYS A 231 16.37 -10.54 13.93
C CYS A 231 16.42 -9.99 15.37
N SER A 232 17.37 -9.08 15.61
CA SER A 232 17.54 -8.41 16.89
C SER A 232 17.05 -6.96 16.83
N LYS A 233 16.37 -6.49 17.88
CA LYS A 233 16.14 -5.06 18.11
C LYS A 233 17.15 -4.57 19.13
N ASN A 234 18.00 -3.60 18.76
CA ASN A 234 19.07 -3.09 19.63
C ASN A 234 19.95 -4.21 20.22
N ASN A 235 20.33 -5.20 19.40
CA ASN A 235 21.08 -6.41 19.80
C ASN A 235 20.33 -7.35 20.78
N VAL A 236 19.00 -7.30 20.82
CA VAL A 236 18.19 -8.22 21.63
C VAL A 236 17.26 -9.06 20.72
N PRO A 237 17.36 -10.40 20.74
CA PRO A 237 18.40 -11.19 21.41
C PRO A 237 19.76 -11.06 20.70
N PRO A 238 20.89 -11.24 21.43
CA PRO A 238 22.22 -11.09 20.84
C PRO A 238 22.58 -12.28 19.94
N GLY A 239 23.55 -12.08 19.06
CA GLY A 239 24.12 -13.14 18.24
C GLY A 239 23.33 -13.47 16.96
N LEU A 240 22.26 -12.73 16.69
CA LEU A 240 21.55 -12.78 15.41
C LEU A 240 22.27 -11.93 14.37
N THR A 241 22.40 -12.48 13.15
CA THR A 241 23.09 -11.79 12.04
C THR A 241 22.36 -10.52 11.64
N TRP A 242 21.03 -10.55 11.61
CA TRP A 242 20.22 -9.42 11.19
C TRP A 242 19.72 -8.61 12.38
N TYR A 243 19.78 -7.29 12.22
CA TYR A 243 18.93 -6.37 12.97
C TYR A 243 17.52 -6.42 12.38
N CYS A 244 16.50 -6.15 13.19
CA CYS A 244 15.14 -6.03 12.68
C CYS A 244 15.00 -4.74 11.88
N PHE A 245 14.04 -4.73 10.97
CA PHE A 245 13.71 -3.55 10.18
C PHE A 245 12.29 -3.62 9.65
N GLU A 246 11.67 -2.46 9.46
CA GLU A 246 10.35 -2.38 8.86
C GLU A 246 10.12 -1.08 8.09
N PRO A 247 9.18 -1.06 7.13
CA PRO A 247 8.79 0.14 6.43
C PRO A 247 8.14 1.15 7.37
N LYS A 248 8.43 2.43 7.18
CA LYS A 248 7.85 3.52 7.96
C LYS A 248 7.58 4.76 7.09
N LYS A 249 6.59 5.54 7.51
CA LYS A 249 6.41 6.95 7.16
C LYS A 249 6.44 7.77 8.45
N SER A 250 7.03 8.94 8.39
CA SER A 250 7.13 9.86 9.53
C SER A 250 7.06 11.28 9.02
N ALA A 251 6.21 12.12 9.60
CA ALA A 251 6.08 13.50 9.15
C ALA A 251 7.24 14.37 9.61
N SER A 252 7.97 13.93 10.64
CA SER A 252 9.17 14.60 11.13
C SER A 252 10.46 14.09 10.46
N GLU A 253 10.42 12.99 9.72
CA GLU A 253 11.61 12.32 9.20
C GLU A 253 11.40 11.82 7.77
N ASN A 254 12.39 12.06 6.90
CA ASN A 254 12.46 11.42 5.58
C ASN A 254 11.24 11.64 4.65
N THR A 255 10.44 12.70 4.88
CA THR A 255 9.33 13.10 3.99
C THR A 255 9.78 13.42 2.55
N HIS A 256 11.07 13.74 2.38
CA HIS A 256 11.72 14.00 1.09
C HIS A 256 12.19 12.73 0.36
N LEU A 257 12.16 11.56 1.00
CA LEU A 257 12.50 10.29 0.37
C LEU A 257 11.31 9.74 -0.41
N VAL A 258 11.58 9.15 -1.56
CA VAL A 258 10.58 8.45 -2.37
C VAL A 258 11.09 7.06 -2.71
N TYR A 259 10.40 6.04 -2.21
CA TYR A 259 10.74 4.63 -2.41
C TYR A 259 9.95 4.07 -3.60
N GLY A 260 10.57 3.27 -4.46
CA GLY A 260 9.85 2.69 -5.59
C GLY A 260 10.52 1.45 -6.17
N SER A 261 9.72 0.54 -6.73
CA SER A 261 10.26 -0.55 -7.53
C SER A 261 10.89 -0.02 -8.80
N SER A 262 11.76 -0.83 -9.43
CA SER A 262 12.30 -0.52 -10.75
C SER A 262 11.23 -0.31 -11.82
N TYR A 263 10.03 -0.92 -11.68
CA TYR A 263 8.96 -0.87 -12.68
C TYR A 263 8.25 0.48 -12.77
N VAL A 264 8.48 1.41 -11.82
CA VAL A 264 8.14 2.83 -12.04
C VAL A 264 8.91 3.38 -13.25
N GLY A 265 10.12 2.87 -13.50
CA GLY A 265 10.99 3.28 -14.61
C GLY A 265 10.64 2.68 -15.97
N GLU A 266 9.66 1.77 -16.04
CA GLU A 266 9.17 1.21 -17.32
C GLU A 266 8.48 2.30 -18.16
N ASP A 267 7.70 3.16 -17.50
CA ASP A 267 7.16 4.41 -18.06
C ASP A 267 7.46 5.57 -17.09
N PRO A 268 8.68 6.13 -17.18
CA PRO A 268 9.32 6.82 -16.06
C PRO A 268 8.73 8.19 -15.69
N ASP A 269 7.84 8.76 -16.50
CA ASP A 269 7.12 10.00 -16.17
C ASP A 269 5.61 9.78 -15.99
N ALA A 270 5.07 8.59 -16.29
CA ALA A 270 3.63 8.33 -16.17
C ALA A 270 3.12 8.40 -14.72
N TRP A 271 4.00 8.19 -13.74
CA TRP A 271 3.65 8.32 -12.34
C TRP A 271 3.13 9.73 -12.00
N GLU A 272 3.58 10.78 -12.68
CA GLU A 272 3.16 12.17 -12.38
C GLU A 272 1.65 12.35 -12.48
N THR A 273 1.02 11.70 -13.47
CA THR A 273 -0.41 11.82 -13.74
C THR A 273 -1.22 10.62 -13.28
N ASN A 274 -0.64 9.42 -13.29
CA ASN A 274 -1.38 8.18 -13.10
C ASN A 274 -1.37 7.69 -11.64
N CYS A 275 -0.52 8.25 -10.78
CA CYS A 275 -0.39 7.83 -9.38
C CYS A 275 -0.94 8.89 -8.41
N PRO A 276 -1.41 8.48 -7.21
CA PRO A 276 -1.96 9.39 -6.21
C PRO A 276 -0.82 9.99 -5.37
N ASN A 277 0.02 10.82 -6.01
CA ASN A 277 1.29 11.32 -5.46
C ASN A 277 1.11 12.29 -4.30
N LYS A 278 0.01 13.04 -4.30
CA LYS A 278 -0.28 14.12 -3.35
C LYS A 278 -1.57 13.81 -2.59
N ALA A 279 -1.70 14.45 -1.44
CA ALA A 279 -2.95 14.51 -0.70
C ALA A 279 -3.92 15.49 -1.37
N VAL A 280 -5.23 15.31 -1.14
CA VAL A 280 -6.25 16.23 -1.67
C VAL A 280 -6.74 17.15 -0.55
N ALA A 281 -6.45 18.44 -0.67
CA ALA A 281 -6.91 19.45 0.27
C ALA A 281 -8.42 19.67 0.17
N HIS A 282 -9.03 19.99 1.31
CA HIS A 282 -10.43 20.38 1.43
C HIS A 282 -11.43 19.38 0.84
N ALA A 283 -11.08 18.10 0.93
CA ALA A 283 -11.85 17.01 0.35
C ALA A 283 -11.62 15.73 1.16
N VAL A 284 -12.61 14.85 1.10
CA VAL A 284 -12.51 13.49 1.64
C VAL A 284 -12.98 12.48 0.61
N PHE A 285 -12.49 11.25 0.72
CA PHE A 285 -12.85 10.17 -0.19
C PHE A 285 -14.28 9.68 0.02
N GLY A 286 -14.94 9.38 -1.09
CA GLY A 286 -16.27 8.77 -1.11
C GLY A 286 -16.45 7.83 -2.30
N VAL A 287 -17.60 7.15 -2.27
CA VAL A 287 -18.10 6.31 -3.36
C VAL A 287 -19.43 6.85 -3.86
N TRP A 288 -19.65 6.73 -5.17
CA TRP A 288 -20.86 7.22 -5.79
C TRP A 288 -21.94 6.15 -5.72
N GLU A 289 -22.98 6.40 -4.92
CA GLU A 289 -24.11 5.50 -4.73
C GLU A 289 -25.41 6.30 -4.86
N ASN A 290 -26.40 5.74 -5.58
CA ASN A 290 -27.73 6.33 -5.74
C ASN A 290 -27.74 7.80 -6.20
N GLY A 291 -26.80 8.19 -7.07
CA GLY A 291 -26.74 9.55 -7.61
C GLY A 291 -26.09 10.58 -6.68
N GLN A 292 -25.40 10.15 -5.62
CA GLN A 292 -24.65 11.01 -4.71
C GLN A 292 -23.28 10.43 -4.38
N CYS A 293 -22.31 11.30 -4.07
CA CYS A 293 -21.08 10.90 -3.41
C CYS A 293 -21.28 10.66 -1.91
N VAL A 294 -21.24 9.39 -1.49
CA VAL A 294 -21.30 8.94 -0.10
C VAL A 294 -19.88 8.86 0.46
N GLU A 295 -19.61 9.62 1.53
CA GLU A 295 -18.31 9.61 2.20
C GLU A 295 -17.95 8.22 2.73
N HIS A 296 -16.66 7.84 2.67
CA HIS A 296 -16.17 6.59 3.25
C HIS A 296 -16.51 6.46 4.75
N ARG A 297 -16.63 7.58 5.46
CA ARG A 297 -17.02 7.62 6.88
C ARG A 297 -18.40 7.01 7.15
N ASN A 298 -19.29 7.06 6.17
CA ASN A 298 -20.68 6.61 6.31
C ASN A 298 -20.88 5.18 5.79
N LEU A 299 -19.81 4.52 5.34
CA LEU A 299 -19.87 3.12 4.93
C LEU A 299 -19.98 2.19 6.16
N PRO A 300 -20.68 1.04 6.06
CA PRO A 300 -20.91 0.15 7.20
C PRO A 300 -19.66 -0.35 7.94
N ASN A 301 -18.51 -0.41 7.26
CA ASN A 301 -17.24 -0.91 7.80
C ASN A 301 -16.19 0.20 7.92
N ALA A 302 -16.60 1.47 8.07
CA ALA A 302 -15.69 2.60 8.23
C ALA A 302 -14.82 2.41 9.49
N GLN A 303 -13.50 2.44 9.31
CA GLN A 303 -12.55 2.37 10.42
C GLN A 303 -12.19 3.80 10.82
N ILE A 304 -12.62 4.22 12.01
CA ILE A 304 -12.41 5.59 12.49
C ILE A 304 -11.43 5.57 13.64
N GLU A 305 -10.28 6.18 13.43
CA GLU A 305 -9.22 6.30 14.42
C GLU A 305 -9.06 7.74 14.88
N LYS A 306 -8.73 7.92 16.16
CA LYS A 306 -8.42 9.25 16.70
C LYS A 306 -6.98 9.59 16.37
N VAL A 307 -6.77 10.81 15.88
CA VAL A 307 -5.45 11.34 15.55
C VAL A 307 -5.32 12.77 16.08
N ASN A 308 -4.10 13.22 16.28
CA ASN A 308 -3.82 14.58 16.77
C ASN A 308 -3.60 15.57 15.62
N SER A 309 -3.24 15.08 14.43
CA SER A 309 -2.98 15.92 13.26
C SER A 309 -3.21 15.16 11.95
N LYS A 310 -3.19 15.90 10.84
CA LYS A 310 -3.32 15.34 9.49
C LYS A 310 -2.11 14.47 9.12
N GLU A 311 -0.94 14.84 9.62
CA GLU A 311 0.30 14.10 9.47
C GLU A 311 0.21 12.71 10.09
N GLU A 312 -0.37 12.60 11.29
CA GLU A 312 -0.58 11.31 11.95
C GLU A 312 -1.55 10.43 11.15
N CYS A 313 -2.57 11.00 10.51
CA CYS A 313 -3.47 10.26 9.61
C CYS A 313 -2.74 9.75 8.35
N TRP A 314 -1.84 10.54 7.77
CA TRP A 314 -0.99 10.13 6.65
C TRP A 314 -0.01 9.00 7.02
N GLU A 315 0.57 9.02 8.22
CA GLU A 315 1.37 7.90 8.71
C GLU A 315 0.50 6.66 8.96
N LEU A 316 -0.68 6.86 9.55
CA LEU A 316 -1.61 5.79 9.91
C LEU A 316 -2.09 5.00 8.69
N VAL A 317 -2.49 5.69 7.60
CA VAL A 317 -2.92 5.00 6.37
C VAL A 317 -1.83 4.11 5.78
N PHE A 318 -0.56 4.42 6.01
CA PHE A 318 0.55 3.59 5.55
C PHE A 318 0.85 2.40 6.48
N LYS A 319 0.77 2.59 7.81
CA LYS A 319 1.17 1.56 8.79
C LYS A 319 0.02 0.69 9.32
N ASN A 320 -1.22 0.96 8.91
CA ASN A 320 -2.36 0.20 9.42
C ASN A 320 -2.26 -1.29 9.03
N PRO A 321 -2.78 -2.23 9.84
CA PRO A 321 -2.63 -3.67 9.58
C PRO A 321 -3.29 -4.18 8.30
N GLY A 322 -4.25 -3.44 7.74
CA GLY A 322 -4.99 -3.80 6.53
C GLY A 322 -4.41 -3.22 5.24
N VAL A 323 -3.34 -2.42 5.30
CA VAL A 323 -2.71 -1.81 4.12
C VAL A 323 -2.23 -2.89 3.14
N ALA A 324 -2.25 -2.58 1.84
CA ALA A 324 -1.73 -3.50 0.83
C ALA A 324 -0.27 -3.86 1.13
N SER A 325 0.00 -5.16 1.27
CA SER A 325 1.31 -5.69 1.64
C SER A 325 1.48 -7.10 1.08
N ASP A 326 2.64 -7.37 0.52
CA ASP A 326 3.01 -8.68 -0.04
C ASP A 326 3.80 -9.54 0.96
N HIS A 327 3.92 -9.08 2.22
CA HIS A 327 4.54 -9.83 3.29
C HIS A 327 3.54 -10.81 3.94
N PRO A 328 3.94 -12.06 4.27
CA PRO A 328 3.08 -13.03 4.95
C PRO A 328 2.52 -12.50 6.28
N VAL A 329 1.27 -12.86 6.59
CA VAL A 329 0.57 -12.43 7.83
C VAL A 329 0.84 -13.39 9.01
N SER A 330 1.68 -14.42 8.85
CA SER A 330 1.96 -15.40 9.91
C SER A 330 3.01 -14.88 10.91
N GLU A 331 2.83 -15.15 12.21
CA GLU A 331 3.83 -14.87 13.26
C GLU A 331 5.19 -15.56 13.04
N SER A 332 5.25 -16.58 12.18
CA SER A 332 6.50 -17.16 11.71
C SER A 332 6.98 -16.42 10.47
N GLU A 333 7.85 -15.44 10.64
CA GLU A 333 8.61 -14.88 9.53
C GLU A 333 9.66 -15.89 9.06
N ASN A 334 9.26 -16.90 8.29
CA ASN A 334 10.23 -17.77 7.61
C ASN A 334 10.90 -16.96 6.49
N VAL A 335 11.76 -16.02 6.87
CA VAL A 335 12.70 -15.41 5.94
C VAL A 335 13.70 -16.48 5.56
N GLY A 336 13.88 -16.66 4.26
CA GLY A 336 14.84 -17.58 3.69
C GLY A 336 16.22 -17.45 4.30
N THR A 337 17.00 -18.51 4.16
CA THR A 337 18.34 -18.75 4.69
C THR A 337 19.19 -17.49 4.87
N VAL A 338 19.78 -17.37 6.07
CA VAL A 338 20.71 -16.32 6.50
C VAL A 338 21.88 -16.24 5.51
N GLY A 339 21.85 -15.28 4.59
CA GLY A 339 22.94 -15.10 3.61
C GLY A 339 22.56 -14.38 2.33
N TYR A 340 21.26 -14.30 1.98
CA TYR A 340 20.82 -13.68 0.73
C TYR A 340 20.07 -12.35 0.95
N TYR A 341 20.46 -11.33 0.18
CA TYR A 341 19.87 -9.97 0.20
C TYR A 341 18.50 -9.88 -0.48
N PHE A 342 18.09 -10.96 -1.18
CA PHE A 342 16.84 -11.06 -1.91
C PHE A 342 15.88 -12.03 -1.22
N PRO A 343 14.61 -11.66 -1.03
CA PRO A 343 13.62 -12.52 -0.40
C PRO A 343 13.28 -13.73 -1.29
N LEU A 344 13.16 -14.91 -0.71
CA LEU A 344 12.79 -16.14 -1.44
C LEU A 344 11.26 -16.26 -1.59
N PRO A 345 10.77 -16.86 -2.70
CA PRO A 345 9.39 -17.29 -2.80
C PRO A 345 9.06 -18.38 -1.77
N ALA A 346 7.80 -18.45 -1.36
CA ALA A 346 7.25 -19.53 -0.54
C ALA A 346 5.79 -19.75 -0.93
N GLU A 347 5.29 -20.98 -0.76
CA GLU A 347 4.01 -21.42 -1.34
C GLU A 347 2.79 -20.55 -0.94
N ASN A 348 2.79 -20.00 0.27
CA ASN A 348 1.65 -19.22 0.82
C ASN A 348 1.95 -17.72 0.93
N GLN A 349 2.79 -17.18 0.04
CA GLN A 349 3.09 -15.76 0.08
C GLN A 349 1.96 -14.92 -0.53
N PRO A 350 1.51 -13.87 0.18
CA PRO A 350 0.49 -13.00 -0.37
C PRO A 350 1.07 -12.14 -1.49
N LYS A 351 0.24 -11.94 -2.51
CA LYS A 351 0.39 -10.89 -3.53
C LYS A 351 -0.86 -10.04 -3.43
N SER A 352 -0.77 -8.91 -2.74
CA SER A 352 -1.90 -8.03 -2.48
C SER A 352 -2.49 -7.43 -3.76
N GLY A 353 -1.67 -7.28 -4.81
CA GLY A 353 -2.09 -6.64 -6.06
C GLY A 353 -2.57 -5.21 -5.85
N GLY A 354 -2.08 -4.52 -4.81
CA GLY A 354 -2.55 -3.19 -4.42
C GLY A 354 -3.87 -3.17 -3.66
N GLN A 355 -4.45 -4.31 -3.31
CA GLN A 355 -5.68 -4.39 -2.51
C GLN A 355 -5.36 -4.27 -1.02
N GLY A 356 -6.06 -3.37 -0.33
CA GLY A 356 -5.88 -3.13 1.10
C GLY A 356 -6.56 -1.84 1.55
N VAL A 357 -6.47 -1.56 2.85
CA VAL A 357 -6.90 -0.32 3.49
C VAL A 357 -5.88 0.78 3.17
N ASN A 358 -5.97 1.31 1.96
CA ASN A 358 -4.97 2.21 1.37
C ASN A 358 -5.40 3.68 1.34
N TYR A 359 -6.64 3.98 1.75
CA TYR A 359 -7.24 5.30 1.65
C TYR A 359 -7.57 5.81 3.04
N ALA A 360 -7.35 7.11 3.25
CA ALA A 360 -7.72 7.78 4.48
C ALA A 360 -8.31 9.16 4.23
N SER A 361 -9.27 9.53 5.07
CA SER A 361 -9.86 10.87 5.12
C SER A 361 -9.62 11.44 6.52
N TYR A 362 -8.79 12.48 6.61
CA TYR A 362 -8.60 13.25 7.83
C TYR A 362 -9.73 14.27 7.98
N TYR A 363 -10.22 14.47 9.20
CA TYR A 363 -11.14 15.53 9.57
C TYR A 363 -10.55 16.33 10.73
N GLY A 364 -10.27 17.61 10.51
CA GLY A 364 -9.75 18.52 11.54
C GLY A 364 -10.86 19.13 12.41
N GLY A 365 -10.54 19.43 13.67
CA GLY A 365 -11.45 20.12 14.58
C GLY A 365 -11.06 19.96 16.04
N VAL A 366 -12.06 20.05 16.94
CA VAL A 366 -11.87 19.83 18.39
C VAL A 366 -11.48 18.38 18.69
N LYS A 367 -11.97 17.44 17.87
CA LYS A 367 -11.59 16.03 17.89
C LYS A 367 -11.23 15.66 16.46
N SER A 368 -9.94 15.56 16.19
CA SER A 368 -9.46 15.15 14.88
C SER A 368 -9.58 13.64 14.72
N GLU A 369 -10.04 13.22 13.55
CA GLU A 369 -10.32 11.81 13.23
C GLU A 369 -9.69 11.45 11.88
N CYS A 370 -9.28 10.19 11.75
CA CYS A 370 -8.76 9.61 10.52
C CYS A 370 -9.64 8.42 10.15
N VAL A 371 -10.33 8.52 9.02
CA VAL A 371 -11.21 7.46 8.51
C VAL A 371 -10.45 6.64 7.49
N LEU A 372 -10.14 5.39 7.81
CA LEU A 372 -9.47 4.45 6.93
C LEU A 372 -10.47 3.62 6.13
N SER A 373 -10.14 3.32 4.87
CA SER A 373 -10.98 2.54 3.97
C SER A 373 -10.16 1.68 3.02
N SER A 374 -10.68 0.49 2.71
CA SER A 374 -10.21 -0.36 1.62
C SER A 374 -10.99 -0.17 0.32
N VAL A 375 -12.07 0.61 0.36
CA VAL A 375 -12.93 0.86 -0.79
C VAL A 375 -12.25 1.87 -1.72
N ILE A 376 -12.19 1.54 -3.00
CA ILE A 376 -11.61 2.41 -4.03
C ILE A 376 -12.52 3.64 -4.17
N PRO A 377 -12.04 4.87 -3.94
CA PRO A 377 -12.86 6.05 -4.05
C PRO A 377 -13.24 6.30 -5.52
N THR A 378 -14.52 6.61 -5.75
CA THR A 378 -15.04 6.96 -7.08
C THR A 378 -15.50 8.40 -7.17
N CYS A 379 -15.45 9.15 -6.07
CA CYS A 379 -15.78 10.57 -6.02
C CYS A 379 -15.10 11.24 -4.82
N LEU A 380 -15.19 12.58 -4.76
CA LEU A 380 -14.67 13.38 -3.66
C LEU A 380 -15.80 14.22 -3.05
N VAL A 381 -15.86 14.26 -1.72
CA VAL A 381 -16.79 15.11 -1.00
C VAL A 381 -16.06 16.36 -0.52
N PRO A 382 -16.46 17.56 -0.94
CA PRO A 382 -15.79 18.79 -0.54
C PRO A 382 -16.08 19.12 0.92
N THR A 383 -15.04 19.47 1.67
CA THR A 383 -15.13 19.83 3.09
C THR A 383 -13.97 20.74 3.49
N SER A 384 -14.24 21.86 4.14
CA SER A 384 -13.19 22.83 4.50
C SER A 384 -12.17 22.32 5.52
N ILE A 385 -12.54 21.31 6.31
CA ILE A 385 -11.74 20.75 7.40
C ILE A 385 -11.10 19.40 7.07
N GLY A 386 -11.31 18.87 5.86
CA GLY A 386 -10.87 17.54 5.48
C GLY A 386 -9.68 17.51 4.54
N THR A 387 -8.90 16.43 4.63
CA THR A 387 -7.81 16.13 3.69
C THR A 387 -7.81 14.63 3.37
N ALA A 388 -7.71 14.28 2.09
CA ALA A 388 -7.70 12.89 1.64
C ALA A 388 -6.25 12.40 1.39
N TYR A 389 -5.89 11.27 1.97
CA TYR A 389 -4.55 10.66 1.89
C TYR A 389 -4.60 9.24 1.34
N THR A 390 -3.53 8.83 0.65
CA THR A 390 -3.32 7.43 0.31
C THR A 390 -2.03 6.90 0.94
N ALA A 391 -1.91 5.59 1.09
CA ALA A 391 -0.67 4.95 1.53
C ALA A 391 0.52 5.20 0.57
N LEU A 392 0.26 5.53 -0.70
CA LEU A 392 1.30 5.86 -1.69
C LEU A 392 1.76 7.33 -1.57
N GLY A 393 0.82 8.26 -1.47
CA GLY A 393 1.06 9.70 -1.60
C GLY A 393 1.88 10.34 -0.46
N GLY A 394 2.33 11.57 -0.70
CA GLY A 394 3.05 12.39 0.26
C GLY A 394 2.14 13.31 1.08
N LEU A 395 2.76 14.19 1.87
CA LEU A 395 2.08 15.22 2.65
C LEU A 395 1.74 16.48 1.84
N GLU A 396 2.35 16.67 0.68
CA GLU A 396 2.02 17.80 -0.19
C GLU A 396 0.55 17.68 -0.63
N GLU A 397 -0.18 18.79 -0.55
CA GLU A 397 -1.60 18.84 -0.87
C GLU A 397 -1.83 19.53 -2.21
N GLU A 398 -2.80 19.04 -2.96
CA GLU A 398 -3.32 19.67 -4.16
C GLU A 398 -4.82 19.90 -4.03
N PRO A 399 -5.38 20.91 -4.72
CA PRO A 399 -6.81 21.14 -4.71
C PRO A 399 -7.54 20.04 -5.50
N MET A 400 -8.84 19.89 -5.20
CA MET A 400 -9.74 19.17 -6.09
C MET A 400 -9.74 19.77 -7.51
N PRO A 401 -10.01 18.96 -8.55
CA PRO A 401 -10.17 19.47 -9.90
C PRO A 401 -11.34 20.47 -9.94
N ALA A 402 -11.16 21.56 -10.69
CA ALA A 402 -12.22 22.54 -10.89
C ALA A 402 -13.42 21.88 -11.59
N CYS A 403 -14.62 22.16 -11.13
CA CYS A 403 -15.83 21.63 -11.75
C CYS A 403 -16.26 22.47 -12.96
N ALA A 404 -16.84 21.81 -13.96
CA ALA A 404 -17.52 22.43 -15.08
C ALA A 404 -18.99 22.71 -14.73
N ALA A 405 -19.59 23.71 -15.38
CA ALA A 405 -21.02 24.02 -15.24
C ALA A 405 -21.95 22.84 -15.62
N SER A 406 -21.42 21.86 -16.37
CA SER A 406 -22.12 20.62 -16.72
C SER A 406 -22.15 19.57 -15.61
N PHE A 407 -21.47 19.80 -14.48
CA PHE A 407 -21.50 18.88 -13.36
C PHE A 407 -22.93 18.80 -12.81
N PRO A 408 -23.55 17.61 -12.76
CA PRO A 408 -24.95 17.48 -12.38
C PRO A 408 -25.15 17.87 -10.92
N GLU A 409 -26.25 18.55 -10.65
CA GLU A 409 -26.67 18.79 -9.27
C GLU A 409 -26.99 17.43 -8.61
N SER A 410 -26.35 17.17 -7.47
CA SER A 410 -26.53 15.93 -6.72
C SER A 410 -27.15 16.26 -5.38
N ARG A 411 -28.30 15.65 -5.07
CA ARG A 411 -29.02 15.84 -3.81
C ARG A 411 -29.04 14.53 -3.03
N SER A 412 -28.70 14.61 -1.74
CA SER A 412 -28.82 13.46 -0.84
C SER A 412 -30.26 13.09 -0.56
N GLU A 413 -30.43 11.87 -0.05
CA GLU A 413 -31.68 11.52 0.64
C GLU A 413 -31.95 12.52 1.77
N CYS A 414 -33.24 12.77 2.02
CA CYS A 414 -33.68 13.61 3.12
C CYS A 414 -33.36 12.95 4.45
N ASP A 415 -32.64 13.64 5.34
CA ASP A 415 -32.48 13.19 6.72
C ASP A 415 -33.81 13.40 7.46
N PRO A 416 -34.49 12.33 7.91
CA PRO A 416 -35.79 12.44 8.58
C PRO A 416 -35.72 13.18 9.93
N GLN A 417 -34.54 13.28 10.56
CA GLN A 417 -34.40 13.92 11.87
C GLN A 417 -34.23 15.43 11.75
N THR A 418 -33.43 15.89 10.79
CA THR A 418 -33.14 17.33 10.58
C THR A 418 -34.05 17.96 9.53
N CYS A 419 -34.73 17.14 8.71
CA CYS A 419 -35.54 17.55 7.57
C CYS A 419 -34.77 18.39 6.54
N THR A 420 -33.47 18.17 6.44
CA THR A 420 -32.60 18.74 5.42
C THR A 420 -32.03 17.65 4.52
N ALA A 421 -31.67 18.05 3.31
CA ALA A 421 -30.89 17.27 2.37
C ALA A 421 -29.63 18.04 2.02
N THR A 422 -28.59 17.32 1.66
CA THR A 422 -27.32 17.87 1.20
C THR A 422 -27.38 18.04 -0.31
N LEU A 423 -27.15 19.25 -0.81
CA LEU A 423 -27.10 19.57 -2.24
C LEU A 423 -25.67 19.93 -2.63
N THR A 424 -25.11 19.18 -3.58
CA THR A 424 -23.81 19.42 -4.19
C THR A 424 -23.99 19.98 -5.58
N ILE A 425 -23.44 21.17 -5.83
CA ILE A 425 -23.48 21.87 -7.12
C ILE A 425 -22.11 22.37 -7.51
N CYS A 426 -21.91 22.64 -8.80
CA CYS A 426 -20.77 23.39 -9.26
C CYS A 426 -21.06 24.90 -9.23
N GLN A 427 -20.32 25.64 -8.42
CA GLN A 427 -20.42 27.10 -8.33
C GLN A 427 -19.04 27.72 -8.57
N GLU A 428 -18.94 28.57 -9.60
CA GLU A 428 -17.69 29.27 -9.95
C GLU A 428 -16.46 28.34 -10.08
N GLY A 429 -16.68 27.15 -10.65
CA GLY A 429 -15.63 26.16 -10.83
C GLY A 429 -15.26 25.36 -9.59
N LYS A 430 -16.01 25.46 -8.50
CA LYS A 430 -15.81 24.68 -7.26
C LYS A 430 -17.06 23.88 -6.91
N LEU A 431 -16.86 22.64 -6.49
CA LEU A 431 -17.94 21.86 -5.90
C LEU A 431 -18.25 22.42 -4.51
N VAL A 432 -19.49 22.86 -4.34
CA VAL A 432 -20.00 23.40 -3.08
C VAL A 432 -21.12 22.52 -2.60
N THR A 433 -21.08 22.22 -1.31
CA THR A 433 -22.09 21.40 -0.64
C THR A 433 -22.89 22.27 0.34
N ASN A 434 -24.20 22.35 0.13
CA ASN A 434 -25.12 23.16 0.92
C ASN A 434 -26.17 22.27 1.60
N GLN A 435 -26.58 22.61 2.82
CA GLN A 435 -27.78 22.05 3.44
C GLN A 435 -29.01 22.80 2.93
N VAL A 436 -29.98 22.07 2.38
CA VAL A 436 -31.21 22.60 1.81
C VAL A 436 -32.42 21.86 2.38
N GLU A 437 -33.60 22.46 2.34
CA GLU A 437 -34.82 21.76 2.76
C GLU A 437 -35.10 20.55 1.87
N CYS A 438 -35.69 19.52 2.48
CA CYS A 438 -36.15 18.34 1.75
C CYS A 438 -37.26 18.68 0.76
N LEU A 439 -37.34 17.91 -0.33
CA LEU A 439 -38.41 18.06 -1.30
C LEU A 439 -39.78 17.77 -0.65
N PRO A 440 -40.88 18.42 -1.12
CA PRO A 440 -42.20 18.28 -0.50
C PRO A 440 -42.71 16.83 -0.38
N ALA A 441 -42.30 15.95 -1.29
CA ALA A 441 -42.66 14.54 -1.29
C ALA A 441 -42.03 13.78 -0.09
N ASP A 442 -40.82 14.15 0.32
CA ASP A 442 -40.07 13.50 1.40
C ASP A 442 -40.20 14.24 2.73
N ALA A 443 -40.59 15.52 2.72
CA ALA A 443 -40.86 16.31 3.92
C ALA A 443 -41.94 15.67 4.84
N ARG A 444 -42.81 14.81 4.29
CA ARG A 444 -43.82 14.05 5.03
C ARG A 444 -43.23 12.93 5.90
N LYS A 445 -41.98 12.53 5.64
CA LYS A 445 -41.25 11.48 6.39
C LYS A 445 -40.42 12.06 7.54
N CYS A 446 -40.30 13.38 7.63
CA CYS A 446 -39.56 14.04 8.71
C CYS A 446 -40.28 13.84 10.05
N ALA A 447 -39.56 13.36 11.06
CA ALA A 447 -40.09 13.17 12.39
C ALA A 447 -40.36 14.55 13.03
N GLY A 448 -41.64 14.94 13.16
CA GLY A 448 -42.04 16.08 13.99
C GLY A 448 -42.85 17.19 13.33
N ARG A 449 -43.20 17.13 12.03
CA ARG A 449 -44.36 17.89 11.54
C ARG A 449 -45.64 17.11 11.84
N GLY A 450 -45.95 17.01 13.13
CA GLY A 450 -47.32 16.75 13.55
C GLY A 450 -48.19 17.88 13.01
N GLU A 451 -49.24 17.50 12.29
CA GLU A 451 -50.41 18.35 12.09
C GLU A 451 -50.85 18.90 13.44
N GLU A 452 -50.57 20.17 13.73
CA GLU A 452 -51.47 21.12 14.40
C GLU A 452 -50.78 22.48 14.57
N GLY A 453 -51.38 23.53 13.99
CA GLY A 453 -51.14 24.92 14.37
C GLY A 453 -50.23 25.72 13.41
N GLY A 454 -50.85 26.59 12.61
CA GLY A 454 -50.15 27.60 11.83
C GLY A 454 -49.31 28.53 12.72
N GLY A 455 -48.00 28.58 12.44
CA GLY A 455 -47.08 29.63 12.89
C GLY A 455 -46.45 30.32 11.65
N PRO A 456 -46.06 31.60 11.74
CA PRO A 456 -45.68 32.40 10.58
C PRO A 456 -44.35 31.94 9.97
N PRO A 457 -44.07 32.28 8.70
CA PRO A 457 -42.88 31.81 8.00
C PRO A 457 -41.62 32.36 8.70
N ILE A 458 -40.72 31.47 9.08
CA ILE A 458 -39.36 31.85 9.46
C ILE A 458 -38.65 32.27 8.18
N VAL A 459 -38.54 33.58 7.98
CA VAL A 459 -37.62 34.17 7.01
C VAL A 459 -36.21 33.88 7.52
N LEU A 460 -35.53 32.92 6.90
CA LEU A 460 -34.09 32.70 7.06
C LEU A 460 -33.36 33.91 6.46
N LEU A 461 -33.05 34.88 7.32
CA LEU A 461 -32.04 35.90 7.04
C LEU A 461 -30.70 35.21 6.85
N SER A 462 -30.18 35.30 5.64
CA SER A 462 -28.78 35.08 5.30
C SER A 462 -27.88 35.89 6.25
N VAL A 463 -27.24 35.21 7.21
CA VAL A 463 -26.19 35.83 8.03
C VAL A 463 -24.89 35.79 7.24
N VAL A 464 -24.69 36.86 6.47
CA VAL A 464 -23.36 37.40 6.22
C VAL A 464 -22.91 38.08 7.52
N GLY A 465 -21.76 37.68 8.06
CA GLY A 465 -21.02 38.48 9.05
C GLY A 465 -21.01 37.95 10.48
N GLY A 466 -20.19 36.91 10.73
CA GLY A 466 -19.72 36.60 12.07
C GLY A 466 -18.67 37.60 12.52
N VAL A 467 -19.03 38.57 13.39
CA VAL A 467 -18.09 39.32 14.24
C VAL A 467 -18.62 39.63 15.65
N LEU A 468 -19.92 39.56 15.96
CA LEU A 468 -20.44 40.13 17.22
C LEU A 468 -20.76 39.17 18.39
N LEU A 469 -20.35 37.90 18.33
CA LEU A 469 -20.65 36.90 19.38
C LEU A 469 -19.43 36.43 20.19
N VAL A 470 -18.30 37.15 20.09
CA VAL A 470 -17.06 36.85 20.85
C VAL A 470 -16.96 37.63 22.17
N LEU A 471 -17.76 38.68 22.39
CA LEU A 471 -17.61 39.54 23.57
C LEU A 471 -18.50 39.19 24.77
N LEU A 472 -19.52 38.34 24.64
CA LEU A 472 -20.42 38.00 25.76
C LEU A 472 -20.12 36.65 26.44
N VAL A 473 -19.37 35.75 25.81
CA VAL A 473 -18.95 34.47 26.43
C VAL A 473 -17.58 34.61 27.14
N GLY A 474 -16.77 35.61 26.77
CA GLY A 474 -15.43 35.84 27.35
C GLY A 474 -15.41 36.32 28.81
N ALA A 475 -16.51 36.90 29.32
CA ALA A 475 -16.56 37.43 30.68
C ALA A 475 -16.95 36.39 31.76
N ALA A 476 -17.64 35.31 31.39
CA ALA A 476 -18.07 34.27 32.33
C ALA A 476 -17.01 33.18 32.56
N GLY A 477 -16.14 32.90 31.57
CA GLY A 477 -15.10 31.87 31.67
C GLY A 477 -13.91 32.25 32.58
N ALA A 478 -13.61 33.54 32.71
CA ALA A 478 -12.44 34.02 33.47
C ALA A 478 -12.58 33.91 34.99
N VAL A 479 -13.81 33.77 35.52
CA VAL A 479 -14.05 33.64 36.97
C VAL A 479 -14.07 32.18 37.42
N TYR A 480 -14.37 31.23 36.52
CA TYR A 480 -14.39 29.80 36.86
C TYR A 480 -12.99 29.16 36.87
N TYR A 481 -12.05 29.68 36.09
CA TYR A 481 -10.72 29.09 35.91
C TYR A 481 -9.70 29.39 37.04
N ARG A 482 -10.08 30.15 38.08
CA ARG A 482 -9.17 30.55 39.17
C ARG A 482 -9.29 29.74 40.47
N ARG A 483 -10.09 28.67 40.51
CA ARG A 483 -10.38 27.97 41.78
C ARG A 483 -10.07 26.47 41.85
N THR A 484 -9.48 25.86 40.84
CA THR A 484 -9.10 24.43 40.90
C THR A 484 -7.73 24.22 40.27
N SER A 485 -6.69 24.41 41.08
CA SER A 485 -5.31 24.10 40.73
C SER A 485 -4.57 23.56 41.95
N THR A 486 -4.67 22.25 42.17
CA THR A 486 -3.65 21.46 42.86
C THR A 486 -3.59 20.07 42.20
N PRO A 487 -2.39 19.55 41.87
CA PRO A 487 -2.22 18.28 41.17
C PRO A 487 -2.17 17.10 42.14
N ALA A 488 -2.73 15.96 41.73
CA ALA A 488 -2.53 14.65 42.33
C ALA A 488 -1.70 13.75 41.38
N PRO A 489 -0.89 12.81 41.90
CA PRO A 489 0.18 12.16 41.15
C PRO A 489 -0.26 10.93 40.33
N LEU A 490 0.56 10.68 39.32
CA LEU A 490 0.74 9.53 38.42
C LEU A 490 0.15 8.18 38.87
N ALA A 491 -0.59 7.54 37.96
CA ALA A 491 -0.89 6.10 37.99
C ALA A 491 -0.52 5.51 36.61
N GLU A 492 0.73 5.04 36.49
CA GLU A 492 1.31 4.43 35.29
C GLU A 492 1.89 3.02 35.58
N GLU A 493 1.32 2.29 36.55
CA GLU A 493 1.81 0.93 36.90
C GLU A 493 0.78 -0.21 36.72
N GLU A 494 -0.53 0.04 36.69
CA GLU A 494 -1.51 -1.07 36.68
C GLU A 494 -1.82 -1.68 35.29
N ARG A 495 -1.25 -1.17 34.19
CA ARG A 495 -1.53 -1.70 32.83
C ARG A 495 -0.52 -2.73 32.32
N LYS A 496 0.59 -2.98 33.03
CA LYS A 496 1.65 -3.91 32.58
C LYS A 496 1.50 -5.33 33.14
N GLU A 497 0.75 -5.52 34.23
CA GLU A 497 0.64 -6.83 34.87
C GLU A 497 -0.39 -7.78 34.23
N PHE A 498 -1.40 -7.25 33.50
CA PHE A 498 -2.45 -8.09 32.93
C PHE A 498 -2.11 -8.77 31.59
N ILE A 499 -1.04 -8.34 30.91
CA ILE A 499 -0.62 -8.93 29.61
C ILE A 499 0.47 -10.01 29.79
N GLN A 500 1.17 -10.03 30.93
CA GLN A 500 2.30 -10.95 31.13
C GLN A 500 1.90 -12.34 31.65
N ASP A 501 0.74 -12.49 32.29
CA ASP A 501 0.36 -13.75 32.97
C ASP A 501 -0.32 -14.79 32.04
N GLN A 502 -0.85 -14.38 30.88
CA GLN A 502 -1.40 -15.32 29.89
C GLN A 502 -0.34 -15.97 28.97
N ALA A 503 0.89 -15.46 28.94
CA ALA A 503 1.98 -16.01 28.12
C ALA A 503 2.79 -17.12 28.83
N ALA A 504 2.60 -17.32 30.14
CA ALA A 504 3.43 -18.20 30.96
C ALA A 504 2.93 -19.65 31.10
N THR A 505 1.67 -19.96 30.77
CA THR A 505 1.05 -21.26 31.13
C THR A 505 1.03 -22.34 30.05
N ARG A 506 1.66 -22.14 28.87
CA ARG A 506 1.77 -23.21 27.85
C ARG A 506 3.16 -23.29 27.21
N ARG A 507 4.18 -23.67 27.99
CA ARG A 507 5.44 -24.18 27.44
C ARG A 507 5.73 -25.57 27.98
N ARG A 508 5.27 -26.59 27.23
CA ARG A 508 5.84 -27.95 27.32
C ARG A 508 7.29 -27.88 26.85
N ARG A 509 8.21 -28.37 27.68
CA ARG A 509 9.65 -28.48 27.41
C ARG A 509 9.90 -29.27 26.11
N GLN A 510 10.37 -28.60 25.07
CA GLN A 510 11.10 -29.22 23.96
C GLN A 510 12.59 -28.87 24.10
N ARG A 511 13.45 -29.87 23.85
CA ARG A 511 14.88 -29.86 24.14
C ARG A 511 15.64 -28.96 23.15
N GLN A 512 16.67 -28.28 23.66
CA GLN A 512 17.56 -27.36 22.93
C GLN A 512 18.38 -27.98 21.78
N SER A 513 18.27 -29.28 21.51
CA SER A 513 19.06 -29.98 20.50
C SER A 513 18.44 -29.96 19.09
N ASP A 514 17.18 -29.53 18.93
CA ASP A 514 16.52 -29.44 17.62
C ASP A 514 16.65 -28.05 16.96
N LEU A 515 17.40 -27.12 17.57
CA LEU A 515 17.58 -25.72 17.14
C LEU A 515 18.82 -25.47 16.28
N VAL A 516 19.53 -26.51 15.86
CA VAL A 516 20.67 -26.38 14.94
C VAL A 516 20.24 -26.93 13.58
N GLN A 517 19.38 -26.19 12.89
CA GLN A 517 19.37 -26.27 11.43
C GLN A 517 20.67 -25.60 10.97
N GLN A 518 21.50 -26.40 10.29
CA GLN A 518 22.78 -26.00 9.74
C GLN A 518 22.59 -24.75 8.89
N ALA A 519 23.16 -23.63 9.34
CA ALA A 519 23.36 -22.48 8.49
C ALA A 519 24.36 -22.92 7.41
N GLU A 520 23.90 -22.99 6.16
CA GLU A 520 24.83 -23.06 5.03
C GLU A 520 25.71 -21.80 5.04
N PRO A 521 26.97 -21.91 4.59
CA PRO A 521 27.93 -20.82 4.66
C PRO A 521 27.38 -19.58 3.98
N SER A 522 27.52 -18.45 4.67
CA SER A 522 27.16 -17.16 4.09
C SER A 522 27.96 -16.94 2.80
N PHE A 523 27.41 -16.21 1.83
CA PHE A 523 28.11 -15.76 0.61
C PHE A 523 29.54 -15.21 0.87
N TRP A 524 29.85 -14.80 2.10
CA TRP A 524 31.17 -14.33 2.54
C TRP A 524 32.14 -15.44 3.00
N GLU A 525 31.68 -16.64 3.33
CA GLU A 525 32.54 -17.80 3.58
C GLU A 525 33.06 -18.39 2.27
N GLU A 526 32.28 -18.36 1.18
CA GLU A 526 32.75 -18.78 -0.15
C GLU A 526 33.75 -17.78 -0.77
N ALA A 527 33.61 -16.49 -0.49
CA ALA A 527 34.57 -15.47 -0.91
C ALA A 527 35.89 -15.49 -0.11
N ALA A 528 35.92 -16.11 1.07
CA ALA A 528 37.12 -16.22 1.89
C ALA A 528 38.08 -17.35 1.44
N ASP A 529 37.58 -18.30 0.66
CA ASP A 529 38.35 -19.43 0.12
C ASP A 529 38.89 -19.17 -1.31
N ALA A 530 38.67 -17.98 -1.87
CA ALA A 530 39.28 -17.57 -3.13
C ALA A 530 40.74 -17.13 -2.91
N ASP A 531 41.66 -17.83 -3.58
CA ASP A 531 43.09 -17.57 -3.58
C ASP A 531 43.37 -16.09 -3.93
N PRO A 532 44.04 -15.30 -3.05
CA PRO A 532 44.26 -13.87 -3.25
C PRO A 532 45.04 -13.51 -4.53
N ASP A 533 45.68 -14.49 -5.17
CA ASP A 533 46.42 -14.30 -6.43
C ASP A 533 45.56 -14.51 -7.71
N THR A 534 44.25 -14.75 -7.57
CA THR A 534 43.31 -14.89 -8.71
C THR A 534 42.14 -13.90 -8.72
N ALA A 535 42.19 -12.89 -7.86
CA ALA A 535 41.14 -11.89 -7.65
C ALA A 535 40.99 -10.91 -8.84
N ASP A 536 40.35 -11.35 -9.92
CA ASP A 536 39.61 -10.47 -10.83
C ASP A 536 38.27 -10.11 -10.15
N ASP A 537 38.39 -9.31 -9.09
CA ASP A 537 37.39 -9.08 -8.04
C ASP A 537 36.41 -7.96 -8.42
N ASN A 538 35.75 -8.10 -9.57
CA ASN A 538 34.75 -7.12 -10.01
C ASN A 538 33.43 -7.82 -10.34
N THR A 539 32.53 -7.94 -9.36
CA THR A 539 31.09 -8.01 -9.65
C THR A 539 30.66 -6.69 -10.27
N HIS A 540 30.74 -6.62 -11.59
CA HIS A 540 30.30 -5.47 -12.38
C HIS A 540 28.76 -5.43 -12.41
N VAL A 541 28.19 -4.30 -12.00
CA VAL A 541 26.80 -3.96 -12.33
C VAL A 541 26.76 -3.67 -13.82
N LEU A 542 26.04 -4.49 -14.58
CA LEU A 542 25.80 -4.21 -15.99
C LEU A 542 24.60 -3.27 -16.11
N VAL A 543 24.85 -2.11 -16.71
CA VAL A 543 23.79 -1.34 -17.37
C VAL A 543 23.56 -2.04 -18.71
N ASP A 544 22.30 -2.26 -19.10
CA ASP A 544 21.85 -3.11 -20.23
C ASP A 544 22.44 -2.82 -21.63
N GLN A 545 23.50 -2.00 -21.76
CA GLN A 545 24.18 -1.69 -23.03
C GLN A 545 25.72 -1.76 -23.00
N ASP A 546 26.34 -2.48 -22.05
CA ASP A 546 27.72 -2.96 -22.25
C ASP A 546 27.76 -4.27 -23.10
N PHE A 547 26.87 -4.35 -24.10
CA PHE A 547 26.88 -5.30 -25.22
C PHE A 547 26.89 -4.55 -26.55
#